data_AF-A0A1F8P958-F1
#
_entry.id   AF-A0A1F8P958-F1
#
_cell.length_a   1.000
_cell.length_b   1.000
_cell.length_c   1.000
_cell.angle_alpha   90.00
_cell.angle_beta   90.00
_cell.angle_gamma   90.00
#
_symmetry.space_group_name_H-M   'P 1'
#
loop_
_entity.id
_entity.type
_entity.pdbx_description
1 polymer ?
#
loop_
_entity_poly.entity_id
_entity_poly.type
_entity_poly.pdbx_seq_one_letter_code
_entity_poly.pdbx_strand_id
1 'polypeptide(L)'
;MFKVKCTLTAFEGDEKTYPCHFNYKIGDEFYYDGVNFTGRICPGLLAPMLPVVHGVYLLGNKYFENVMYRYRGHDARDPAMKKYDGAGFRPLEAPDLNTPKARDGHFVCGDTRTLAHFSCEAVDLSDSDYAQPFYRREIAILGRIVKQPGIEAEKIIDKFTDFEKEKISPPLTPVLVGVLLDALVDMEYIEIRDGKAYTTGRKPPSKPKIG
;
A
#
# COMPACT_ATOMS: atom_id res chain seq x y z
N MET A 1 -2.09 -5.45 6.83
CA MET A 1 -2.55 -5.61 5.43
C MET A 1 -3.67 -4.62 5.19
N PHE A 2 -3.88 -4.21 3.95
CA PHE A 2 -4.66 -3.01 3.66
C PHE A 2 -5.86 -3.28 2.74
N LYS A 3 -6.94 -2.52 2.92
CA LYS A 3 -8.00 -2.39 1.93
C LYS A 3 -7.52 -1.44 0.84
N VAL A 4 -7.56 -1.88 -0.40
CA VAL A 4 -7.09 -1.12 -1.55
C VAL A 4 -8.29 -0.54 -2.28
N LYS A 5 -8.21 0.74 -2.62
CA LYS A 5 -9.14 1.41 -3.53
C LYS A 5 -8.38 1.74 -4.81
N CYS A 6 -8.96 1.41 -5.96
CA CYS A 6 -8.44 1.84 -7.24
C CYS A 6 -9.45 2.73 -7.95
N THR A 7 -8.98 3.84 -8.50
CA THR A 7 -9.80 4.86 -9.16
C THR A 7 -9.27 5.10 -10.57
N LEU A 8 -10.16 5.13 -11.56
CA LEU A 8 -9.81 5.57 -12.90
C LEU A 8 -9.55 7.07 -12.90
N THR A 9 -8.32 7.48 -13.19
CA THR A 9 -7.87 8.88 -13.10
C THR A 9 -7.78 9.57 -14.45
N ALA A 10 -7.52 8.83 -15.53
CA ALA A 10 -7.38 9.40 -16.87
C ALA A 10 -7.62 8.37 -17.97
N PHE A 11 -7.88 8.89 -19.17
CA PHE A 11 -7.70 8.16 -20.43
C PHE A 11 -6.56 8.81 -21.22
N GLU A 12 -5.67 8.00 -21.77
CA GLU A 12 -4.65 8.41 -22.76
C GLU A 12 -5.02 7.82 -24.12
N GLY A 13 -4.85 8.59 -25.20
CA GLY A 13 -5.25 8.19 -26.55
C GLY A 13 -6.55 8.86 -27.01
N ASP A 14 -7.22 8.27 -27.99
CA ASP A 14 -8.43 8.84 -28.61
C ASP A 14 -9.70 8.10 -28.15
N GLU A 15 -10.15 8.40 -26.94
CA GLU A 15 -11.36 7.82 -26.35
C GLU A 15 -12.64 8.17 -27.14
N LYS A 16 -12.65 9.29 -27.88
CA LYS A 16 -13.82 9.67 -28.68
C LYS A 16 -14.02 8.73 -29.86
N THR A 17 -12.93 8.36 -30.54
CA THR A 17 -12.97 7.43 -31.68
C THR A 17 -12.96 5.97 -31.23
N TYR A 18 -12.25 5.66 -30.15
CA TYR A 18 -12.09 4.32 -29.59
C TYR A 18 -12.54 4.30 -28.12
N PRO A 19 -13.84 4.40 -27.84
CA PRO A 19 -14.35 4.48 -26.48
C PRO A 19 -14.08 3.18 -25.71
N CYS A 20 -13.92 3.31 -24.40
CA CYS A 20 -13.78 2.17 -23.51
C CYS A 20 -14.97 1.21 -23.68
N HIS A 21 -14.74 -0.03 -24.14
CA HIS A 21 -15.81 -1.02 -24.32
C HIS A 21 -16.50 -1.42 -23.00
N PHE A 22 -15.79 -1.35 -21.88
CA PHE A 22 -16.36 -1.58 -20.56
C PHE A 22 -17.16 -0.36 -20.04
N ASN A 23 -17.10 0.74 -20.78
CA ASN A 23 -17.75 2.02 -20.50
C ASN A 23 -17.38 2.58 -19.12
N TYR A 24 -16.10 2.53 -18.78
CA TYR A 24 -15.58 3.24 -17.62
C TYR A 24 -15.68 4.76 -17.81
N LYS A 25 -15.74 5.48 -16.69
CA LYS A 25 -15.66 6.94 -16.59
C LYS A 25 -14.60 7.34 -15.57
N ILE A 26 -13.94 8.46 -15.81
CA ILE A 26 -13.00 9.04 -14.84
C ILE A 26 -13.74 9.22 -13.51
N GLY A 27 -13.13 8.73 -12.42
CA GLY A 27 -13.72 8.66 -11.09
C GLY A 27 -14.40 7.33 -10.77
N ASP A 28 -14.55 6.40 -11.71
CA ASP A 28 -15.03 5.04 -11.41
C ASP A 28 -14.05 4.33 -10.45
N GLU A 29 -14.60 3.64 -9.45
CA GLU A 29 -13.83 3.00 -8.39
C GLU A 29 -14.13 1.50 -8.27
N PHE A 30 -13.13 0.76 -7.80
CA PHE A 30 -13.32 -0.58 -7.25
C PHE A 30 -12.37 -0.79 -6.06
N TYR A 31 -12.68 -1.79 -5.25
CA TYR A 31 -12.00 -2.07 -4.00
C TYR A 31 -11.54 -3.52 -3.95
N TYR A 32 -10.43 -3.77 -3.27
CA TYR A 32 -9.93 -5.10 -2.94
C TYR A 32 -9.59 -5.19 -1.46
N ASP A 33 -10.11 -6.20 -0.77
CA ASP A 33 -9.88 -6.41 0.66
C ASP A 33 -8.97 -7.60 0.97
N GLY A 34 -8.38 -8.25 -0.03
CA GLY A 34 -7.62 -9.50 0.13
C GLY A 34 -8.40 -10.76 -0.26
N VAL A 35 -9.73 -10.73 -0.17
CA VAL A 35 -10.62 -11.85 -0.50
C VAL A 35 -11.57 -11.47 -1.62
N ASN A 36 -12.20 -10.31 -1.52
CA ASN A 36 -13.23 -9.84 -2.43
C ASN A 36 -12.77 -8.64 -3.22
N PHE A 37 -13.20 -8.61 -4.48
CA PHE A 37 -13.28 -7.38 -5.25
C PHE A 37 -14.71 -6.82 -5.16
N THR A 38 -14.85 -5.53 -4.87
CA THR A 38 -16.14 -4.83 -4.85
C THR A 38 -16.11 -3.69 -5.86
N GLY A 39 -17.13 -3.61 -6.72
CA GLY A 39 -17.19 -2.66 -7.83
C GLY A 39 -17.09 -3.35 -9.19
N ARG A 40 -16.98 -2.56 -10.26
CA ARG A 40 -16.97 -3.08 -11.63
C ARG A 40 -15.54 -3.20 -12.14
N ILE A 41 -15.13 -4.41 -12.52
CA ILE A 41 -13.80 -4.70 -13.06
C ILE A 41 -13.91 -5.24 -14.48
N CYS A 42 -13.27 -4.56 -15.43
CA CYS A 42 -13.10 -5.06 -16.78
C CYS A 42 -12.14 -6.26 -16.76
N PRO A 43 -12.50 -7.42 -17.36
CA PRO A 43 -11.60 -8.57 -17.42
C PRO A 43 -10.24 -8.27 -18.07
N GLY A 44 -10.20 -7.32 -19.02
CA GLY A 44 -8.97 -6.88 -19.67
C GLY A 44 -7.97 -6.18 -18.75
N LEU A 45 -8.40 -5.75 -17.56
CA LEU A 45 -7.52 -5.15 -16.56
C LEU A 45 -6.82 -6.18 -15.67
N LEU A 46 -7.29 -7.43 -15.60
CA LEU A 46 -6.83 -8.40 -14.60
C LEU A 46 -5.31 -8.61 -14.63
N ALA A 47 -4.72 -8.74 -15.83
CA ALA A 47 -3.28 -8.94 -15.97
C ALA A 47 -2.44 -7.74 -15.49
N PRO A 48 -2.67 -6.49 -15.95
CA PRO A 48 -1.91 -5.34 -15.46
C PRO A 48 -2.26 -4.94 -14.01
N MET A 49 -3.48 -5.19 -13.57
CA MET A 49 -4.00 -4.77 -12.26
C MET A 49 -3.45 -5.60 -11.10
N LEU A 50 -3.45 -6.93 -11.22
CA LEU A 50 -3.25 -7.82 -10.07
C LEU A 50 -1.91 -7.61 -9.34
N PRO A 51 -0.75 -7.48 -10.02
CA PRO A 51 0.53 -7.23 -9.33
C PRO A 51 0.53 -5.94 -8.52
N VAL A 52 -0.13 -4.90 -9.03
CA VAL A 52 -0.21 -3.57 -8.42
C VAL A 52 -1.13 -3.61 -7.20
N VAL A 53 -2.36 -4.08 -7.38
CA VAL A 53 -3.35 -4.18 -6.31
C VAL A 53 -2.86 -5.07 -5.17
N HIS A 54 -2.26 -6.22 -5.49
CA HIS A 54 -1.70 -7.11 -4.47
C HIS A 54 -0.48 -6.49 -3.76
N GLY A 55 0.34 -5.73 -4.49
CA GLY A 55 1.45 -4.99 -3.91
C GLY A 55 1.00 -3.94 -2.89
N VAL A 56 -0.01 -3.13 -3.25
CA VAL A 56 -0.62 -2.14 -2.34
C VAL A 56 -1.32 -2.84 -1.17
N TYR A 57 -1.99 -3.98 -1.40
CA TYR A 57 -2.62 -4.78 -0.35
C TYR A 57 -1.64 -5.20 0.75
N LEU A 58 -0.42 -5.61 0.36
CA LEU A 58 0.61 -6.06 1.29
C LEU A 58 1.38 -4.90 1.94
N LEU A 59 1.74 -3.88 1.15
CA LEU A 59 2.69 -2.84 1.56
C LEU A 59 2.05 -1.49 1.91
N GLY A 60 0.78 -1.28 1.57
CA GLY A 60 0.06 -0.03 1.80
C GLY A 60 0.77 1.16 1.15
N ASN A 61 0.94 2.24 1.91
CA ASN A 61 1.61 3.47 1.47
C ASN A 61 3.12 3.29 1.21
N LYS A 62 3.67 2.11 1.55
CA LYS A 62 5.05 1.73 1.26
C LYS A 62 5.20 0.99 -0.06
N TYR A 63 4.11 0.73 -0.79
CA TYR A 63 4.18 0.18 -2.14
C TYR A 63 4.82 1.20 -3.08
N PHE A 64 5.82 0.75 -3.84
CA PHE A 64 6.47 1.56 -4.86
C PHE A 64 6.79 0.70 -6.07
N GLU A 65 6.22 1.07 -7.20
CA GLU A 65 6.62 0.50 -8.48
C GLU A 65 8.02 0.96 -8.84
N ASN A 66 8.75 0.08 -9.53
CA ASN A 66 10.02 0.46 -10.16
C ASN A 66 11.03 1.08 -9.17
N VAL A 67 11.12 0.52 -7.96
CA VAL A 67 11.97 1.01 -6.85
C VAL A 67 13.41 1.29 -7.27
N MET A 68 13.95 0.49 -8.19
CA MET A 68 15.30 0.71 -8.73
C MET A 68 15.44 2.07 -9.41
N TYR A 69 14.46 2.45 -10.24
CA TYR A 69 14.46 3.74 -10.94
C TYR A 69 14.17 4.91 -10.01
N ARG A 70 13.46 4.67 -8.91
CA ARG A 70 13.19 5.67 -7.86
C ARG A 70 14.46 6.21 -7.19
N TYR A 71 15.49 5.37 -7.09
CA TYR A 71 16.77 5.71 -6.48
C TYR A 71 17.92 5.70 -7.50
N ARG A 72 17.59 5.73 -8.79
CA ARG A 72 18.60 5.82 -9.85
C ARG A 72 18.79 7.28 -10.23
N GLY A 73 20.04 7.69 -10.28
CA GLY A 73 20.43 8.97 -10.86
C GLY A 73 20.40 8.96 -12.39
N HIS A 74 20.80 10.07 -13.01
CA HIS A 74 21.00 10.11 -14.45
C HIS A 74 22.33 9.45 -14.81
N ASP A 75 22.34 8.64 -15.88
CA ASP A 75 23.54 7.99 -16.40
C ASP A 75 23.83 8.46 -17.82
N ALA A 76 25.11 8.55 -18.18
CA ALA A 76 25.57 8.67 -19.56
C ALA A 76 26.27 7.38 -20.00
N ARG A 77 26.19 7.08 -21.30
CA ARG A 77 27.01 6.01 -21.88
C ARG A 77 28.49 6.41 -21.87
N ASP A 78 29.33 5.51 -21.38
CA ASP A 78 30.78 5.57 -21.39
C ASP A 78 31.36 4.14 -21.51
N PRO A 79 31.83 3.73 -22.71
CA PRO A 79 32.39 2.39 -22.92
C PRO A 79 33.57 2.05 -21.99
N ALA A 80 34.31 3.03 -21.48
CA ALA A 80 35.41 2.80 -20.56
C ALA A 80 34.94 2.27 -19.19
N MET A 81 33.67 2.49 -18.84
CA MET A 81 33.07 2.00 -17.60
C MET A 81 32.59 0.55 -17.68
N LYS A 82 32.59 -0.07 -18.87
CA LYS A 82 32.14 -1.47 -19.07
C LYS A 82 32.85 -2.46 -18.16
N LYS A 83 34.10 -2.17 -17.77
CA LYS A 83 34.87 -3.00 -16.82
C LYS A 83 34.32 -3.01 -15.39
N TYR A 84 33.46 -2.05 -15.02
CA TYR A 84 32.87 -1.95 -13.68
C TYR A 84 31.42 -2.43 -13.64
N ASP A 85 30.59 -2.02 -14.61
CA ASP A 85 29.14 -2.29 -14.62
C ASP A 85 28.70 -3.32 -15.68
N GLY A 86 29.63 -3.78 -16.53
CA GLY A 86 29.37 -4.70 -17.65
C GLY A 86 28.70 -4.07 -18.88
N ALA A 87 28.18 -2.85 -18.78
CA ALA A 87 27.32 -2.22 -19.79
C ALA A 87 27.86 -0.89 -20.35
N GLY A 88 28.75 -0.21 -19.62
CA GLY A 88 29.39 1.04 -20.03
C GLY A 88 28.55 2.27 -19.71
N PHE A 89 28.12 2.42 -18.45
CA PHE A 89 27.46 3.62 -17.95
C PHE A 89 28.32 4.33 -16.90
N ARG A 90 28.34 5.67 -16.96
CA ARG A 90 28.87 6.54 -15.90
C ARG A 90 27.74 7.37 -15.29
N PRO A 91 27.69 7.54 -13.96
CA PRO A 91 26.72 8.42 -13.34
C PRO A 91 27.00 9.89 -13.71
N LEU A 92 25.94 10.66 -13.95
CA LEU A 92 25.98 12.11 -14.17
C LEU A 92 25.60 12.86 -12.89
N GLU A 93 24.48 12.47 -12.28
CA GLU A 93 23.93 13.13 -11.10
C GLU A 93 23.43 12.08 -10.12
N ALA A 94 23.72 12.27 -8.84
CA ALA A 94 23.11 11.48 -7.78
C ALA A 94 21.62 11.84 -7.69
N PRO A 95 20.73 10.87 -7.43
CA PRO A 95 19.32 11.15 -7.27
C PRO A 95 19.10 12.06 -6.06
N ASP A 96 18.30 13.12 -6.21
CA ASP A 96 17.86 13.91 -5.07
C ASP A 96 16.91 13.06 -4.20
N LEU A 97 17.33 12.79 -2.97
CA LEU A 97 16.58 12.01 -1.99
C LEU A 97 15.20 12.61 -1.69
N ASN A 98 15.06 13.93 -1.89
CA ASN A 98 13.84 14.70 -1.66
C ASN A 98 12.91 14.80 -2.87
N THR A 99 13.31 14.27 -4.04
CA THR A 99 12.45 14.25 -5.23
C THR A 99 11.08 13.67 -4.86
N PRO A 100 9.96 14.36 -5.15
CA PRO A 100 8.62 13.81 -4.98
C PRO A 100 8.53 12.52 -5.76
N LYS A 101 8.37 11.43 -5.03
CA LYS A 101 8.32 10.09 -5.60
C LYS A 101 6.86 9.72 -5.80
N ALA A 102 6.54 9.10 -6.94
CA ALA A 102 5.23 8.49 -7.14
C ALA A 102 4.91 7.63 -5.91
N ARG A 103 3.79 7.97 -5.26
CA ARG A 103 3.17 7.17 -4.22
C ARG A 103 2.03 6.43 -4.89
N ASP A 104 1.57 5.38 -4.24
CA ASP A 104 0.42 4.59 -4.70
C ASP A 104 0.76 3.72 -5.92
N GLY A 105 -0.06 2.69 -6.14
CA GLY A 105 0.10 1.78 -7.27
C GLY A 105 -0.55 2.35 -8.52
N HIS A 106 0.01 2.09 -9.70
CA HIS A 106 -0.59 2.54 -10.95
C HIS A 106 -0.56 1.46 -12.02
N PHE A 107 -1.70 1.20 -12.64
CA PHE A 107 -1.77 0.27 -13.76
C PHE A 107 -2.60 0.86 -14.91
N VAL A 108 -2.31 0.37 -16.11
CA VAL A 108 -2.96 0.81 -17.34
C VAL A 108 -3.70 -0.33 -18.02
N CYS A 109 -4.82 -0.01 -18.66
CA CYS A 109 -5.47 -0.92 -19.60
C CYS A 109 -4.52 -1.30 -20.75
N GLY A 110 -4.65 -2.52 -21.27
CA GLY A 110 -3.87 -2.97 -22.41
C GLY A 110 -4.36 -2.51 -23.79
N ASP A 111 -5.47 -1.75 -23.89
CA ASP A 111 -5.91 -1.22 -25.19
C ASP A 111 -5.06 -0.01 -25.60
N THR A 112 -4.12 -0.26 -26.51
CA THR A 112 -3.16 0.73 -27.01
C THR A 112 -3.76 1.95 -27.71
N ARG A 113 -5.07 1.93 -28.05
CA ARG A 113 -5.75 3.07 -28.69
C ARG A 113 -6.34 4.04 -27.66
N THR A 114 -6.73 3.51 -26.50
CA THR A 114 -7.33 4.22 -25.38
C THR A 114 -6.93 3.53 -24.08
N LEU A 115 -5.85 4.01 -23.48
CA LEU A 115 -5.32 3.49 -22.21
C LEU A 115 -6.12 4.11 -21.07
N ALA A 116 -6.71 3.27 -20.22
CA ALA A 116 -7.36 3.71 -18.98
C ALA A 116 -6.35 3.62 -17.83
N HIS A 117 -6.12 4.73 -17.14
CA HIS A 117 -5.11 4.87 -16.09
C HIS A 117 -5.74 4.77 -14.70
N PHE A 118 -5.38 3.74 -13.95
CA PHE A 118 -5.86 3.55 -12.58
C PHE A 118 -4.77 3.89 -11.58
N SER A 119 -5.14 4.65 -10.55
CA SER A 119 -4.34 4.82 -9.33
C SER A 119 -4.94 3.96 -8.23
N CYS A 120 -4.10 3.33 -7.41
CA CYS A 120 -4.49 2.44 -6.32
C CYS A 120 -3.82 2.83 -5.01
N GLU A 121 -4.62 3.14 -4.00
CA GLU A 121 -4.17 3.55 -2.68
C GLU A 121 -4.70 2.61 -1.58
N ALA A 122 -3.97 2.52 -0.46
CA ALA A 122 -4.47 1.88 0.74
C ALA A 122 -5.38 2.87 1.49
N VAL A 123 -6.63 2.47 1.72
CA VAL A 123 -7.65 3.34 2.33
C VAL A 123 -8.00 2.96 3.77
N ASP A 124 -7.73 1.71 4.15
CA ASP A 124 -7.97 1.20 5.49
C ASP A 124 -7.15 -0.07 5.78
N LEU A 125 -7.22 -0.58 7.02
CA LEU A 125 -6.80 -1.93 7.34
C LEU A 125 -7.76 -2.94 6.71
N SER A 126 -7.21 -4.04 6.20
CA SER A 126 -8.02 -5.15 5.70
C SER A 126 -8.61 -5.93 6.86
N ASP A 127 -9.93 -6.06 6.84
CA ASP A 127 -10.73 -6.83 7.78
C ASP A 127 -11.35 -8.08 7.13
N SER A 128 -10.84 -8.50 5.97
CA SER A 128 -11.29 -9.72 5.29
C SER A 128 -10.89 -10.98 6.06
N ASP A 129 -11.54 -12.10 5.76
CA ASP A 129 -11.29 -13.39 6.42
C ASP A 129 -9.82 -13.82 6.37
N TYR A 130 -9.13 -13.53 5.27
CA TYR A 130 -7.70 -13.80 5.13
C TYR A 130 -6.85 -12.92 6.07
N ALA A 131 -7.23 -11.66 6.25
CA ALA A 131 -6.49 -10.70 7.07
C ALA A 131 -6.86 -10.71 8.56
N GLN A 132 -7.93 -11.41 8.95
CA GLN A 132 -8.48 -11.42 10.30
C GLN A 132 -7.46 -11.58 11.43
N PRO A 133 -6.47 -12.51 11.36
CA PRO A 133 -5.49 -12.65 12.44
C PRO A 133 -4.68 -11.37 12.68
N PHE A 134 -4.24 -10.70 11.62
CA PHE A 134 -3.46 -9.47 11.70
C PHE A 134 -4.32 -8.28 12.11
N TYR A 135 -5.51 -8.14 11.51
CA TYR A 135 -6.47 -7.12 11.88
C TYR A 135 -6.79 -7.15 13.38
N ARG A 136 -7.07 -8.34 13.94
CA ARG A 136 -7.34 -8.48 15.37
C ARG A 136 -6.15 -8.09 16.26
N ARG A 137 -4.91 -8.31 15.81
CA ARG A 137 -3.72 -7.83 16.51
C ARG A 137 -3.63 -6.31 16.48
N GLU A 138 -3.84 -5.69 15.32
CA GLU A 138 -3.85 -4.23 15.14
C GLU A 138 -4.91 -3.57 16.04
N ILE A 139 -6.13 -4.12 16.06
CA ILE A 139 -7.21 -3.61 16.93
C ILE A 139 -6.89 -3.82 18.41
N ALA A 140 -6.25 -4.93 18.79
CA ALA A 140 -5.84 -5.14 20.17
C ALA A 140 -4.76 -4.13 20.61
N ILE A 141 -3.77 -3.85 19.75
CA ILE A 141 -2.75 -2.80 19.96
C ILE A 141 -3.40 -1.43 20.10
N LEU A 142 -4.26 -1.05 19.17
CA LEU A 142 -5.02 0.20 19.23
C LEU A 142 -5.81 0.30 20.54
N GLY A 143 -6.46 -0.78 20.98
CA GLY A 143 -7.16 -0.84 22.25
C GLY A 143 -6.28 -0.60 23.48
N ARG A 144 -5.01 -1.02 23.46
CA ARG A 144 -4.04 -0.70 24.52
C ARG A 144 -3.69 0.79 24.54
N ILE A 145 -3.45 1.37 23.36
CA ILE A 145 -3.13 2.79 23.19
C ILE A 145 -4.30 3.69 23.60
N VAL A 146 -5.53 3.30 23.25
CA VAL A 146 -6.75 4.03 23.67
C VAL A 146 -6.89 4.04 25.19
N LYS A 147 -6.63 2.91 25.87
CA LYS A 147 -6.73 2.81 27.32
C LYS A 147 -5.59 3.54 28.06
N GLN A 148 -4.41 3.57 27.45
CA GLN A 148 -3.24 4.22 28.01
C GLN A 148 -2.52 4.99 26.88
N PRO A 149 -2.93 6.24 26.59
CA PRO A 149 -2.22 7.07 25.62
C PRO A 149 -0.79 7.37 26.07
N GLY A 150 0.13 7.49 25.11
CA GLY A 150 1.53 7.83 25.37
C GLY A 150 2.43 6.65 25.77
N ILE A 151 2.06 5.42 25.43
CA ILE A 151 2.96 4.25 25.57
C ILE A 151 4.12 4.41 24.60
N GLU A 152 5.35 4.17 25.05
CA GLU A 152 6.52 4.09 24.17
C GLU A 152 6.33 2.97 23.13
N ALA A 153 6.47 3.30 21.84
CA ALA A 153 6.17 2.40 20.73
C ALA A 153 6.89 1.04 20.86
N GLU A 154 8.17 1.08 21.26
CA GLU A 154 9.01 -0.10 21.47
C GLU A 154 8.56 -0.98 22.65
N LYS A 155 7.83 -0.41 23.62
CA LYS A 155 7.34 -1.11 24.82
C LYS A 155 5.87 -1.49 24.76
N ILE A 156 5.22 -1.29 23.61
CA ILE A 156 3.81 -1.68 23.42
C ILE A 156 3.61 -3.18 23.63
N ILE A 157 4.60 -4.00 23.23
CA ILE A 157 4.55 -5.45 23.40
C ILE A 157 4.46 -5.88 24.88
N ASP A 158 5.02 -5.09 25.80
CA ASP A 158 5.01 -5.36 27.24
C ASP A 158 3.62 -5.17 27.87
N LYS A 159 2.66 -4.62 27.11
CA LYS A 159 1.26 -4.46 27.51
C LYS A 159 0.43 -5.72 27.27
N PHE A 160 1.04 -6.77 26.72
CA PHE A 160 0.42 -8.05 26.44
C PHE A 160 1.00 -9.15 27.34
N THR A 161 0.12 -10.02 27.81
CA THR A 161 0.50 -11.23 28.56
C THR A 161 1.26 -12.22 27.69
N ASP A 162 1.98 -13.17 28.30
CA ASP A 162 2.68 -14.23 27.56
C ASP A 162 1.72 -15.09 26.74
N PHE A 163 0.51 -15.34 27.26
CA PHE A 163 -0.55 -16.00 26.51
C PHE A 163 -0.93 -15.20 25.25
N GLU A 164 -1.18 -13.90 25.39
CA GLU A 164 -1.52 -13.05 24.24
C GLU A 164 -0.37 -12.97 23.22
N LYS A 165 0.89 -12.94 23.68
CA LYS A 165 2.06 -12.87 22.80
C LYS A 165 2.30 -14.19 22.06
N GLU A 166 2.21 -15.33 22.73
CA GLU A 166 2.73 -16.59 22.20
C GLU A 166 1.67 -17.60 21.78
N LYS A 167 0.46 -17.53 22.35
CA LYS A 167 -0.57 -18.57 22.17
C LYS A 167 -1.72 -18.16 21.25
N ILE A 168 -1.77 -16.89 20.87
CA ILE A 168 -2.71 -16.38 19.86
C ILE A 168 -1.94 -16.19 18.54
N SER A 169 -2.53 -16.56 17.41
CA SER A 169 -1.89 -16.37 16.09
C SER A 169 -2.25 -15.01 15.48
N PRO A 170 -1.32 -14.34 14.78
CA PRO A 170 0.12 -14.63 14.76
C PRO A 170 0.77 -14.27 16.11
N PRO A 171 1.88 -14.93 16.52
CA PRO A 171 2.63 -14.54 17.71
C PRO A 171 3.09 -13.08 17.62
N LEU A 172 2.95 -12.32 18.70
CA LEU A 172 3.44 -10.94 18.76
C LEU A 172 4.94 -10.97 19.07
N THR A 173 5.74 -10.71 18.04
CA THR A 173 7.17 -10.43 18.17
C THR A 173 7.41 -8.92 18.09
N PRO A 174 8.55 -8.39 18.57
CA PRO A 174 8.87 -6.98 18.42
C PRO A 174 8.79 -6.49 16.96
N VAL A 175 9.26 -7.32 16.02
CA VAL A 175 9.20 -7.02 14.58
C VAL A 175 7.77 -6.93 14.09
N LEU A 176 6.92 -7.91 14.43
CA LEU A 176 5.52 -7.87 14.00
C LEU A 176 4.79 -6.68 14.62
N VAL A 177 5.00 -6.39 15.90
CA VAL A 177 4.40 -5.22 16.56
C VAL A 177 4.81 -3.93 15.84
N GLY A 178 6.07 -3.79 15.44
CA GLY A 178 6.52 -2.66 14.62
C GLY A 178 5.77 -2.55 13.30
N VAL A 179 5.63 -3.66 12.56
CA VAL A 179 4.88 -3.68 11.28
C VAL A 179 3.41 -3.29 11.47
N LEU A 180 2.76 -3.79 12.52
CA LEU A 180 1.35 -3.48 12.79
C LEU A 180 1.15 -2.03 13.28
N LEU A 181 2.10 -1.49 14.05
CA LEU A 181 2.09 -0.08 14.44
C LEU A 181 2.25 0.83 13.22
N ASP A 182 3.16 0.50 12.32
CA ASP A 182 3.31 1.24 11.07
C ASP A 182 2.03 1.24 10.25
N ALA A 183 1.34 0.10 10.15
CA ALA A 183 0.06 0.03 9.43
C ALA A 183 -1.03 0.89 10.10
N LEU A 184 -1.06 0.95 11.44
CA LEU A 184 -1.96 1.83 12.19
C LEU A 184 -1.61 3.32 11.98
N VAL A 185 -0.34 3.67 11.85
CA VAL A 185 0.12 5.02 11.51
C VAL A 185 -0.27 5.38 10.07
N ASP A 186 0.02 4.49 9.12
CA ASP A 186 -0.26 4.69 7.70
C ASP A 186 -1.75 4.93 7.45
N MET A 187 -2.62 4.24 8.19
CA MET A 187 -4.08 4.39 8.13
C MET A 187 -4.64 5.41 9.13
N GLU A 188 -3.77 6.22 9.74
CA GLU A 188 -4.13 7.34 10.62
C GLU A 188 -4.98 6.93 11.84
N TYR A 189 -4.83 5.71 12.36
CA TYR A 189 -5.46 5.28 13.62
C TYR A 189 -4.70 5.79 14.84
N ILE A 190 -3.38 5.90 14.69
CA ILE A 190 -2.46 6.40 15.71
C ILE A 190 -1.46 7.37 15.10
N GLU A 191 -0.86 8.17 15.96
CA GLU A 191 0.33 8.97 15.66
C GLU A 191 1.44 8.61 16.65
N ILE A 192 2.70 8.68 16.21
CA ILE A 192 3.88 8.52 17.07
C ILE A 192 4.53 9.89 17.25
N ARG A 193 4.53 10.39 18.49
CA ARG A 193 5.15 11.67 18.87
C ARG A 193 6.20 11.40 19.94
N ASP A 194 7.44 11.80 19.70
CA ASP A 194 8.57 11.56 20.61
C ASP A 194 8.70 10.08 21.04
N GLY A 195 8.52 9.17 20.07
CA GLY A 195 8.56 7.72 20.29
C GLY A 195 7.37 7.14 21.05
N LYS A 196 6.34 7.94 21.35
CA LYS A 196 5.13 7.53 22.08
C LYS A 196 3.90 7.50 21.19
N ALA A 197 3.06 6.49 21.36
CA ALA A 197 1.87 6.28 20.57
C ALA A 197 0.63 6.95 21.17
N TYR A 198 -0.13 7.64 20.32
CA TYR A 198 -1.38 8.31 20.65
C TYR A 198 -2.45 7.96 19.61
N THR A 199 -3.70 7.81 20.01
CA THR A 199 -4.79 7.64 19.04
C THR A 199 -5.18 8.98 18.41
N THR A 200 -5.52 8.96 17.13
CA THR A 200 -6.08 10.12 16.40
C THR A 200 -7.59 10.28 16.63
N GLY A 201 -8.25 9.28 17.22
CA GLY A 201 -9.71 9.21 17.32
C GLY A 201 -10.40 8.59 16.10
N ARG A 202 -9.67 8.27 15.02
CA ARG A 202 -10.21 7.50 13.90
C ARG A 202 -10.70 6.15 14.41
N LYS A 203 -11.95 5.80 14.09
CA LYS A 203 -12.55 4.53 14.52
C LYS A 203 -12.33 3.48 13.43
N PRO A 204 -11.91 2.26 13.79
CA PRO A 204 -11.89 1.16 12.84
C PRO A 204 -13.27 0.99 12.22
N PRO A 205 -13.36 0.58 10.95
CA PRO A 205 -14.65 0.27 10.34
C PRO A 205 -15.38 -0.70 11.26
N SER A 206 -16.56 -0.28 11.74
CA SER A 206 -17.48 -1.21 12.38
C SER A 206 -17.81 -2.24 11.31
N LYS A 207 -17.28 -3.47 11.43
CA LYS A 207 -17.48 -4.63 10.54
C LYS A 207 -18.18 -4.31 9.21
N PRO A 208 -17.61 -4.59 8.03
CA PRO A 208 -18.33 -4.45 6.78
C PRO A 208 -19.61 -5.29 6.91
N LYS A 209 -20.77 -4.66 6.70
CA LYS A 209 -22.00 -5.40 6.45
C LYS A 209 -21.74 -6.12 5.14
N ILE A 210 -21.31 -7.37 5.24
CA ILE A 210 -21.37 -8.31 4.15
C ILE A 210 -22.86 -8.39 3.80
N GLY A 211 -23.23 -7.80 2.66
CA GLY A 211 -24.56 -7.98 2.07
C GLY A 211 -24.71 -9.40 1.56
#